data_AF-A0A225DBH0-F1
#
_entry.id   AF-A0A225DBH0-F1
#
_cell.length_a   1.000
_cell.length_b   1.000
_cell.length_c   1.000
_cell.angle_alpha   90.00
_cell.angle_beta   90.00
_cell.angle_gamma   90.00
#
_symmetry.space_group_name_H-M   'P 1'
#
loop_
_entity.id
_entity.type
_entity.pdbx_description
1 polymer ?
#
loop_
_entity_poly.entity_id
_entity_poly.type
_entity_poly.pdbx_seq_one_letter_code
_entity_poly.pdbx_strand_id
1 'polypeptide(L)'
;MFSKQIDRANPGCIVFLADQSNSMLDGIGGSPRPKIEVVATALNRFFGELVAMCEKGEDLPRHWFDVGLVGYTTDANGNAVVKSLYGGGLAGLDLVGIPKLYESPLDVERRRKKDFRDDGAGGLTEVEVEINFPVWYRPPTAETMFGTPMCAAFTYAHQIISNWIATHPDSFPPMVINLTDGEPTDGDPEPYADQLKNLSTSDGNLLLFNCHLSGHTADPVFLPTSEGQLPDDLGKALFRMSSSLPDKLRQMAEVKGISAPLGCKATAFNADAVSLLKMLSVGTVVAGGALPKNLR
;
A
#
# COMPACT_ATOMS: atom_id res chain seq x y z
N MET A 1 -16.03 -17.27 1.55
CA MET A 1 -15.51 -15.93 1.80
C MET A 1 -14.00 -15.97 1.63
N PHE A 2 -13.47 -14.96 0.96
CA PHE A 2 -12.08 -14.79 0.56
C PHE A 2 -11.57 -15.92 -0.33
N SER A 3 -12.43 -16.53 -1.15
CA SER A 3 -12.09 -17.64 -2.05
C SER A 3 -12.11 -17.28 -3.54
N LYS A 4 -12.79 -16.20 -3.95
CA LYS A 4 -12.87 -15.75 -5.34
C LYS A 4 -11.47 -15.52 -5.92
N GLN A 5 -11.34 -15.86 -7.19
CA GLN A 5 -10.13 -15.56 -7.94
C GLN A 5 -10.26 -14.18 -8.57
N ILE A 6 -9.12 -13.50 -8.65
CA ILE A 6 -9.02 -12.21 -9.31
C ILE A 6 -8.72 -12.48 -10.78
N ASP A 7 -9.59 -12.03 -11.67
CA ASP A 7 -9.48 -12.21 -13.11
C ASP A 7 -10.12 -11.03 -13.87
N ARG A 8 -10.27 -11.17 -15.20
CA ARG A 8 -10.84 -10.10 -16.04
C ARG A 8 -12.35 -9.90 -15.86
N ALA A 9 -13.07 -10.94 -15.45
CA ALA A 9 -14.51 -10.88 -15.21
C ALA A 9 -14.82 -10.39 -13.78
N ASN A 10 -13.92 -10.69 -12.84
CA ASN A 10 -14.00 -10.32 -11.44
C ASN A 10 -12.69 -9.62 -11.02
N PRO A 11 -12.49 -8.34 -11.38
CA PRO A 11 -11.31 -7.61 -10.97
C PRO A 11 -11.29 -7.42 -9.45
N GLY A 12 -10.09 -7.33 -8.88
CA GLY A 12 -9.90 -6.92 -7.49
C GLY A 12 -9.82 -5.40 -7.36
N CYS A 13 -10.06 -4.87 -6.16
CA CYS A 13 -9.89 -3.44 -5.86
C CYS A 13 -8.88 -3.23 -4.74
N ILE A 14 -7.91 -2.34 -4.94
CA ILE A 14 -6.92 -1.97 -3.93
C ILE A 14 -6.87 -0.44 -3.84
N VAL A 15 -7.12 0.12 -2.66
CA VAL A 15 -7.01 1.57 -2.43
C VAL A 15 -5.92 1.84 -1.40
N PHE A 16 -4.94 2.65 -1.79
CA PHE A 16 -3.89 3.15 -0.91
C PHE A 16 -4.32 4.48 -0.31
N LEU A 17 -4.25 4.60 1.02
CA LEU A 17 -4.35 5.87 1.73
C LEU A 17 -2.94 6.25 2.18
N ALA A 18 -2.40 7.32 1.62
CA ALA A 18 -1.08 7.84 1.93
C ALA A 18 -1.20 9.07 2.81
N ASP A 19 -0.71 8.97 4.03
CA ASP A 19 -0.58 10.09 4.94
C ASP A 19 0.42 11.11 4.38
N GLN A 20 -0.04 12.36 4.26
CA GLN A 20 0.75 13.50 3.83
C GLN A 20 0.81 14.58 4.92
N SER A 21 0.76 14.18 6.19
CA SER A 21 0.96 15.05 7.34
C SER A 21 2.43 15.45 7.53
N ASN A 22 2.66 16.50 8.31
CA ASN A 22 4.00 17.02 8.59
C ASN A 22 4.92 15.97 9.26
N SER A 23 4.38 15.09 10.10
CA SER A 23 5.14 14.04 10.79
C SER A 23 5.69 12.96 9.83
N MET A 24 5.14 12.88 8.61
CA MET A 24 5.68 12.06 7.54
C MET A 24 6.98 12.59 6.93
N LEU A 25 7.37 13.83 7.24
CA LEU A 25 8.70 14.39 6.93
C LEU A 25 9.78 13.87 7.89
N ASP A 26 9.38 13.35 9.06
CA ASP A 26 10.31 12.83 10.04
C ASP A 26 10.99 11.55 9.56
N GLY A 27 12.12 11.25 10.20
CA GLY A 27 12.90 10.05 9.98
C GLY A 27 12.15 8.76 10.29
N ILE A 28 12.35 7.73 9.47
CA ILE A 28 11.85 6.36 9.71
C ILE A 28 12.86 5.52 10.49
N GLY A 29 12.43 4.78 11.51
CA GLY A 29 13.27 3.78 12.18
C GLY A 29 14.62 4.29 12.69
N GLY A 30 14.68 5.53 13.18
CA GLY A 30 15.92 6.20 13.62
C GLY A 30 16.85 6.70 12.49
N SER A 31 16.45 6.53 11.23
CA SER A 31 17.16 7.05 10.05
C SER A 31 16.74 8.51 9.75
N PRO A 32 17.62 9.36 9.21
CA PRO A 32 17.22 10.70 8.74
C PRO A 32 16.35 10.68 7.47
N ARG A 33 16.09 9.50 6.89
CA ARG A 33 15.28 9.37 5.69
C ARG A 33 13.80 9.62 6.01
N PRO A 34 13.12 10.59 5.34
CA PRO A 34 11.71 10.86 5.57
C PRO A 34 10.82 9.64 5.32
N LYS A 35 9.81 9.43 6.16
CA LYS A 35 8.81 8.35 6.00
C LYS A 35 8.09 8.46 4.65
N ILE A 36 7.72 9.67 4.22
CA ILE A 36 7.01 9.90 2.95
C ILE A 36 7.81 9.44 1.72
N GLU A 37 9.14 9.54 1.77
CA GLU A 37 10.03 9.05 0.71
C GLU A 37 10.09 7.52 0.66
N VAL A 38 10.00 6.87 1.82
CA VAL A 38 9.88 5.41 1.91
C VAL A 38 8.54 4.96 1.34
N VAL A 39 7.44 5.63 1.72
CA VAL A 39 6.10 5.38 1.18
C VAL A 39 6.09 5.53 -0.34
N ALA A 40 6.62 6.63 -0.87
CA ALA A 40 6.66 6.84 -2.31
C ALA A 40 7.48 5.77 -3.05
N THR A 41 8.62 5.37 -2.48
CA THR A 41 9.42 4.28 -3.04
C THR A 41 8.66 2.95 -3.04
N ALA A 42 7.96 2.63 -1.94
CA ALA A 42 7.20 1.40 -1.81
C ALA A 42 6.00 1.36 -2.76
N LEU A 43 5.21 2.43 -2.85
CA LEU A 43 4.05 2.54 -3.74
C LEU A 43 4.45 2.38 -5.21
N ASN A 44 5.50 3.08 -5.65
CA ASN A 44 5.96 2.99 -7.04
C ASN A 44 6.46 1.59 -7.39
N ARG A 45 7.21 0.94 -6.48
CA ARG A 45 7.61 -0.46 -6.67
C ARG A 45 6.41 -1.38 -6.73
N PHE A 46 5.43 -1.18 -5.85
CA PHE A 46 4.24 -2.02 -5.79
C PHE A 46 3.43 -1.93 -7.07
N PHE A 47 3.21 -0.72 -7.60
CA PHE A 47 2.54 -0.54 -8.89
C PHE A 47 3.31 -1.21 -10.03
N GLY A 48 4.64 -1.09 -10.06
CA GLY A 48 5.47 -1.81 -11.03
C GLY A 48 5.29 -3.33 -10.96
N GLU A 49 5.30 -3.91 -9.75
CA GLU A 49 5.09 -5.34 -9.54
C GLU A 49 3.66 -5.79 -9.90
N LEU A 50 2.66 -4.99 -9.56
CA LEU A 50 1.26 -5.25 -9.87
C LEU A 50 1.00 -5.24 -11.38
N VAL A 51 1.57 -4.27 -12.08
CA VAL A 51 1.54 -4.17 -13.53
C VAL A 51 2.24 -5.37 -14.16
N ALA A 52 3.47 -5.69 -13.73
CA ALA A 52 4.24 -6.82 -14.27
C ALA A 52 3.55 -8.17 -14.04
N MET A 53 2.85 -8.34 -12.91
CA MET A 53 2.04 -9.54 -12.70
C MET A 53 0.98 -9.71 -13.79
N CYS A 54 0.33 -8.61 -14.16
CA CYS A 54 -0.79 -8.60 -15.09
C CYS A 54 -0.32 -8.78 -16.55
N GLU A 55 0.97 -8.68 -16.82
CA GLU A 55 1.54 -9.00 -18.13
C GLU A 55 1.51 -10.51 -18.40
N LYS A 56 0.79 -10.91 -19.44
CA LYS A 56 0.68 -12.32 -19.89
C LYS A 56 1.14 -12.55 -21.33
N GLY A 57 2.01 -11.66 -21.82
CA GLY A 57 2.56 -11.74 -23.18
C GLY A 57 1.71 -11.09 -24.27
N GLU A 58 0.60 -10.47 -23.90
CA GLU A 58 -0.27 -9.66 -24.76
C GLU A 58 0.25 -8.21 -24.87
N ASP A 59 -0.31 -7.40 -25.78
CA ASP A 59 0.11 -6.00 -26.01
C ASP A 59 -0.11 -5.09 -24.79
N LEU A 60 -1.21 -5.31 -24.07
CA LEU A 60 -1.52 -4.63 -22.81
C LEU A 60 -1.65 -5.65 -21.66
N PRO A 61 -1.29 -5.26 -20.43
CA PRO A 61 -1.55 -6.08 -19.25
C PRO A 61 -3.03 -6.41 -19.08
N ARG A 62 -3.34 -7.50 -18.40
CA ARG A 62 -4.73 -7.86 -18.09
C ARG A 62 -5.31 -6.91 -17.04
N HIS A 63 -6.57 -6.49 -17.23
CA HIS A 63 -7.31 -5.74 -16.23
C HIS A 63 -7.76 -6.66 -15.10
N TRP A 64 -6.84 -6.97 -14.18
CA TRP A 64 -7.11 -7.79 -13.00
C TRP A 64 -7.39 -6.95 -11.76
N PHE A 65 -6.96 -5.69 -11.74
CA PHE A 65 -7.17 -4.81 -10.59
C PHE A 65 -7.60 -3.42 -11.01
N ASP A 66 -8.45 -2.82 -10.20
CA ASP A 66 -8.64 -1.37 -10.08
C ASP A 66 -7.86 -0.88 -8.87
N VAL A 67 -7.06 0.17 -9.07
CA VAL A 67 -6.14 0.70 -8.07
C VAL A 67 -6.46 2.15 -7.78
N GLY A 68 -6.62 2.47 -6.50
CA GLY A 68 -6.76 3.84 -6.02
C GLY A 68 -5.53 4.29 -5.26
N LEU A 69 -5.16 5.55 -5.42
CA LEU A 69 -4.12 6.21 -4.64
C LEU A 69 -4.66 7.53 -4.13
N VAL A 70 -4.98 7.57 -2.83
CA VAL A 70 -5.58 8.72 -2.15
C VAL A 70 -4.58 9.25 -1.13
N GLY A 71 -4.42 10.56 -1.10
CA GLY A 71 -3.63 11.25 -0.10
C GLY A 71 -4.54 12.02 0.83
N TYR A 72 -4.11 12.14 2.07
CA TYR A 72 -4.82 12.94 3.05
C TYR A 72 -3.86 13.78 3.89
N THR A 73 -4.24 15.03 4.10
CA THR A 73 -3.55 16.03 4.90
C THR A 73 -4.54 17.14 5.26
N THR A 74 -4.18 18.15 6.06
CA THR A 74 -5.02 19.35 6.20
C THR A 74 -4.52 20.49 5.32
N ASP A 75 -5.35 21.51 5.07
CA ASP A 75 -4.84 22.80 4.61
C ASP A 75 -4.19 23.57 5.79
N ALA A 76 -3.65 24.75 5.50
CA ALA A 76 -3.02 25.62 6.50
C ALA A 76 -3.99 26.11 7.60
N ASN A 77 -5.30 25.99 7.38
CA ASN A 77 -6.34 26.34 8.35
C ASN A 77 -6.85 25.13 9.15
N GLY A 78 -6.29 23.94 8.92
CA GLY A 78 -6.72 22.71 9.59
C GLY A 78 -7.94 22.03 8.95
N ASN A 79 -8.39 22.45 7.77
CA ASN A 79 -9.47 21.75 7.07
C ASN A 79 -8.95 20.49 6.40
N ALA A 80 -9.67 19.38 6.50
CA ALA A 80 -9.29 18.13 5.86
C ALA A 80 -9.23 18.26 4.33
N VAL A 81 -8.13 17.81 3.74
CA VAL A 81 -7.90 17.71 2.29
C VAL A 81 -7.63 16.25 1.97
N VAL A 82 -8.60 15.59 1.36
CA VAL A 82 -8.50 14.20 0.91
C VAL A 82 -8.77 14.15 -0.59
N LYS A 83 -7.84 13.57 -1.36
CA LYS A 83 -7.95 13.55 -2.83
C LYS A 83 -7.10 12.44 -3.45
N SER A 84 -7.43 12.08 -4.70
CA SER A 84 -6.55 11.27 -5.53
C SER A 84 -5.18 11.94 -5.72
N LEU A 85 -4.11 11.14 -5.65
CA LEU A 85 -2.72 11.56 -5.86
C LEU A 85 -2.20 11.22 -7.26
N TYR A 86 -3.03 10.62 -8.10
CA TYR A 86 -2.66 10.41 -9.48
C TYR A 86 -2.43 11.76 -10.18
N GLY A 87 -1.34 11.84 -10.94
CA GLY A 87 -1.01 12.99 -11.79
C GLY A 87 -1.02 12.62 -13.28
N GLY A 88 -0.60 13.56 -14.12
CA GLY A 88 -0.49 13.33 -15.57
C GLY A 88 -1.80 12.84 -16.19
N GLY A 89 -1.73 11.81 -17.04
CA GLY A 89 -2.90 11.21 -17.71
C GLY A 89 -3.90 10.50 -16.78
N LEU A 90 -3.57 10.37 -15.49
CA LEU A 90 -4.42 9.76 -14.46
C LEU A 90 -5.04 10.79 -13.51
N ALA A 91 -4.72 12.08 -13.68
CA ALA A 91 -5.17 13.13 -12.77
C ALA A 91 -6.69 13.19 -12.63
N GLY A 92 -7.17 13.30 -11.39
CA GLY A 92 -8.60 13.40 -11.06
C GLY A 92 -9.37 12.07 -11.05
N LEU A 93 -8.70 10.94 -11.30
CA LEU A 93 -9.32 9.61 -11.18
C LEU A 93 -9.11 9.04 -9.79
N ASP A 94 -10.17 8.51 -9.17
CA ASP A 94 -10.06 7.83 -7.87
C ASP A 94 -9.59 6.37 -8.00
N LEU A 95 -10.00 5.70 -9.07
CA LEU A 95 -9.63 4.32 -9.38
C LEU A 95 -9.14 4.22 -10.83
N VAL A 96 -8.06 3.47 -11.03
CA VAL A 96 -7.41 3.25 -12.31
C VAL A 96 -7.16 1.77 -12.52
N GLY A 97 -7.68 1.21 -13.63
CA GLY A 97 -7.39 -0.16 -14.02
C GLY A 97 -5.94 -0.35 -14.47
N ILE A 98 -5.39 -1.55 -14.27
CA ILE A 98 -3.98 -1.87 -14.59
C ILE A 98 -3.54 -1.47 -16.01
N PRO A 99 -4.31 -1.67 -17.09
CA PRO A 99 -3.88 -1.26 -18.43
C PRO A 99 -3.60 0.24 -18.51
N LYS A 100 -4.44 1.07 -17.89
CA LYS A 100 -4.27 2.52 -17.89
C LYS A 100 -3.11 2.97 -16.98
N LEU A 101 -2.92 2.27 -15.85
CA LEU A 101 -1.77 2.48 -14.96
C LEU A 101 -0.45 2.19 -15.70
N TYR A 102 -0.39 1.10 -16.46
CA TYR A 102 0.77 0.70 -17.28
C TYR A 102 1.17 1.74 -18.32
N GLU A 103 0.20 2.37 -18.98
CA GLU A 103 0.43 3.37 -20.02
C GLU A 103 0.80 4.76 -19.47
N SER A 104 0.51 5.03 -18.19
CA SER A 104 0.52 6.40 -17.64
C SER A 104 1.42 6.57 -16.41
N PRO A 105 2.70 6.15 -16.42
CA PRO A 105 3.66 6.64 -15.43
C PRO A 105 3.87 8.15 -15.61
N LEU A 106 4.15 8.84 -14.50
CA LEU A 106 4.57 10.24 -14.53
C LEU A 106 5.97 10.38 -15.15
N ASP A 107 6.84 9.41 -14.87
CA ASP A 107 8.24 9.42 -15.28
C ASP A 107 8.84 8.00 -15.20
N VAL A 108 9.99 7.81 -15.84
CA VAL A 108 10.84 6.63 -15.69
C VAL A 108 12.24 7.09 -15.31
N GLU A 109 12.56 6.99 -14.02
CA GLU A 109 13.83 7.43 -13.49
C GLU A 109 14.92 6.36 -13.69
N ARG A 110 16.16 6.79 -13.90
CA ARG A 110 17.32 5.91 -13.82
C ARG A 110 17.86 5.93 -12.40
N ARG A 111 17.79 4.79 -11.71
CA ARG A 111 18.30 4.62 -10.35
C ARG A 111 19.44 3.63 -10.33
N ARG A 112 20.39 3.82 -9.42
CA ARG A 112 21.45 2.85 -9.17
C ARG A 112 21.04 1.92 -8.03
N LYS A 113 21.21 0.62 -8.25
CA LYS A 113 21.01 -0.40 -7.23
C LYS A 113 22.30 -1.20 -7.07
N LYS A 114 22.66 -1.49 -5.83
CA LYS A 114 23.71 -2.45 -5.48
C LYS A 114 23.17 -3.86 -5.69
N ASP A 115 23.85 -4.63 -6.51
CA ASP A 115 23.50 -6.01 -6.85
C ASP A 115 24.70 -6.91 -6.55
N PHE A 116 24.45 -8.14 -6.13
CA PHE A 116 25.51 -9.09 -5.81
C PHE A 116 25.57 -10.13 -6.93
N ARG A 117 26.68 -10.13 -7.68
CA ARG A 117 26.91 -11.07 -8.78
C ARG A 117 27.99 -12.06 -8.41
N ASP A 118 27.83 -13.30 -8.85
CA ASP A 118 28.86 -14.33 -8.72
C ASP A 118 30.15 -13.83 -9.39
N ASP A 119 31.25 -13.88 -8.64
CA ASP A 119 32.56 -13.43 -9.09
C ASP A 119 33.33 -14.52 -9.88
N GLY A 120 32.75 -15.71 -10.04
CA GLY A 120 33.36 -16.85 -10.72
C GLY A 120 34.46 -17.55 -9.91
N ALA A 121 34.74 -17.08 -8.69
CA ALA A 121 35.68 -17.66 -7.72
C ALA A 121 34.96 -18.23 -6.48
N GLY A 122 33.63 -18.29 -6.52
CA GLY A 122 32.79 -18.78 -5.41
C GLY A 122 32.42 -17.70 -4.38
N GLY A 123 32.67 -16.43 -4.69
CA GLY A 123 32.24 -15.27 -3.91
C GLY A 123 31.18 -14.43 -4.63
N LEU A 124 30.71 -13.38 -3.94
CA LEU A 124 29.78 -12.40 -4.48
C LEU A 124 30.49 -11.05 -4.57
N THR A 125 30.53 -10.46 -5.76
CA THR A 125 30.97 -9.08 -5.97
C THR A 125 29.78 -8.15 -5.97
N GLU A 126 29.89 -7.06 -5.21
CA GLU A 126 28.94 -5.95 -5.25
C GLU A 126 29.16 -5.11 -6.52
N VAL A 127 28.13 -5.01 -7.35
CA VAL A 127 28.14 -4.25 -8.60
C VAL A 127 27.03 -3.21 -8.55
N GLU A 128 27.34 -1.97 -8.90
CA GLU A 128 26.29 -0.96 -9.15
C GLU A 128 25.68 -1.19 -10.53
N VAL A 129 24.37 -1.39 -10.57
CA VAL A 129 23.60 -1.57 -11.79
C VAL A 129 22.62 -0.41 -11.92
N GLU A 130 22.58 0.23 -13.08
CA GLU A 130 21.53 1.19 -13.44
C GLU A 130 20.25 0.43 -13.76
N ILE A 131 19.15 0.81 -13.13
CA ILE A 131 17.82 0.24 -13.32
C ILE A 131 16.82 1.34 -13.66
N ASN A 132 15.87 1.01 -14.52
CA ASN A 132 14.70 1.84 -14.75
C ASN A 132 13.73 1.72 -13.57
N PHE A 133 13.24 2.86 -13.09
CA PHE A 133 12.34 2.97 -11.96
C PHE A 133 11.13 3.81 -12.37
N PRO A 134 10.02 3.16 -12.77
CA PRO A 134 8.81 3.89 -13.13
C PRO A 134 8.19 4.56 -11.91
N VAL A 135 7.70 5.78 -12.12
CA VAL A 135 7.15 6.65 -11.08
C VAL A 135 5.71 7.01 -11.43
N TRP A 136 4.77 6.64 -10.57
CA TRP A 136 3.35 7.05 -10.64
C TRP A 136 2.97 8.01 -9.52
N TYR A 137 3.77 8.06 -8.45
CA TYR A 137 3.55 8.92 -7.30
C TYR A 137 4.85 9.64 -6.91
N ARG A 138 4.73 10.95 -6.69
CA ARG A 138 5.79 11.79 -6.10
C ARG A 138 5.26 12.38 -4.79
N PRO A 139 6.07 12.38 -3.71
CA PRO A 139 5.72 13.09 -2.48
C PRO A 139 5.32 14.55 -2.76
N PRO A 140 4.37 15.10 -1.99
CA PRO A 140 4.07 16.53 -2.05
C PRO A 140 5.24 17.32 -1.45
N THR A 141 5.25 18.64 -1.63
CA THR A 141 6.27 19.48 -0.99
C THR A 141 5.93 19.69 0.49
N ALA A 142 6.96 19.87 1.32
CA ALA A 142 6.81 19.98 2.77
C ALA A 142 5.85 21.11 3.20
N GLU A 143 5.78 22.19 2.44
CA GLU A 143 4.92 23.36 2.72
C GLU A 143 3.42 23.06 2.54
N THR A 144 3.08 21.88 2.00
CA THR A 144 1.71 21.42 1.78
C THR A 144 1.31 20.26 2.69
N MET A 145 2.19 19.88 3.64
CA MET A 145 2.01 18.75 4.54
C MET A 145 1.70 19.25 5.96
N PHE A 146 0.48 19.04 6.43
CA PHE A 146 -0.02 19.58 7.70
C PHE A 146 -0.56 18.47 8.63
N GLY A 147 -1.83 18.51 9.02
CA GLY A 147 -2.42 17.54 9.93
C GLY A 147 -2.74 16.20 9.28
N THR A 148 -3.27 15.30 10.10
CA THR A 148 -3.57 13.90 9.77
C THR A 148 -5.08 13.66 9.87
N PRO A 149 -5.90 14.05 8.87
CA PRO A 149 -7.36 13.88 8.95
C PRO A 149 -7.78 12.45 8.56
N MET A 150 -7.53 11.50 9.46
CA MET A 150 -7.73 10.06 9.20
C MET A 150 -9.23 9.70 9.14
N CYS A 151 -10.10 10.33 9.93
CA CYS A 151 -11.55 10.11 9.83
C CYS A 151 -12.06 10.50 8.44
N ALA A 152 -11.61 11.65 7.92
CA ALA A 152 -11.94 12.09 6.57
C ALA A 152 -11.40 11.13 5.49
N ALA A 153 -10.18 10.62 5.68
CA ALA A 153 -9.57 9.66 4.76
C ALA A 153 -10.38 8.35 4.67
N PHE A 154 -10.79 7.78 5.81
CA PHE A 154 -11.63 6.59 5.82
C PHE A 154 -13.03 6.83 5.25
N THR A 155 -13.60 8.02 5.49
CA THR A 155 -14.88 8.41 4.88
C THR A 155 -14.79 8.46 3.35
N TYR A 156 -13.72 9.05 2.81
CA TYR A 156 -13.48 9.13 1.37
C TYR A 156 -13.26 7.73 0.76
N ALA A 157 -12.47 6.89 1.42
CA ALA A 157 -12.24 5.50 1.03
C ALA A 157 -13.56 4.71 1.00
N HIS A 158 -14.42 4.90 2.00
CA HIS A 158 -15.73 4.28 2.07
C HIS A 158 -16.59 4.66 0.86
N GLN A 159 -16.59 5.92 0.44
CA GLN A 159 -17.33 6.39 -0.73
C GLN A 159 -16.84 5.73 -2.03
N ILE A 160 -15.52 5.76 -2.28
CA ILE A 160 -14.93 5.14 -3.49
C ILE A 160 -15.30 3.66 -3.56
N ILE A 161 -15.15 2.96 -2.44
CA ILE A 161 -15.28 1.51 -2.43
C ILE A 161 -16.74 1.08 -2.46
N SER A 162 -17.64 1.81 -1.82
CA SER A 162 -19.09 1.57 -1.97
C SER A 162 -19.52 1.62 -3.43
N ASN A 163 -19.04 2.63 -4.17
CA ASN A 163 -19.32 2.77 -5.60
C ASN A 163 -18.73 1.61 -6.42
N TRP A 164 -17.51 1.19 -6.10
CA TRP A 164 -16.88 0.06 -6.79
C TRP A 164 -17.62 -1.26 -6.52
N ILE A 165 -17.97 -1.55 -5.26
CA ILE A 165 -18.71 -2.76 -4.86
C ILE A 165 -20.07 -2.83 -5.56
N ALA A 166 -20.78 -1.69 -5.70
CA ALA A 166 -22.07 -1.65 -6.37
C ALA A 166 -22.01 -2.15 -7.83
N THR A 167 -20.85 -2.07 -8.47
CA THR A 167 -20.61 -2.55 -9.85
C THR A 167 -19.86 -3.88 -9.90
N HIS A 168 -19.27 -4.33 -8.79
CA HIS A 168 -18.48 -5.57 -8.68
C HIS A 168 -18.89 -6.41 -7.45
N PRO A 169 -20.19 -6.73 -7.27
CA PRO A 169 -20.67 -7.38 -6.05
C PRO A 169 -20.11 -8.80 -5.87
N ASP A 170 -19.67 -9.46 -6.94
CA ASP A 170 -19.20 -10.85 -6.93
C ASP A 170 -17.68 -11.05 -6.98
N SER A 171 -16.93 -9.94 -6.92
CA SER A 171 -15.47 -9.92 -6.88
C SER A 171 -14.91 -10.32 -5.52
N PHE A 172 -13.60 -10.55 -5.46
CA PHE A 172 -12.88 -10.62 -4.20
C PHE A 172 -13.04 -9.28 -3.44
N PRO A 173 -13.18 -9.28 -2.10
CA PRO A 173 -13.40 -8.06 -1.34
C PRO A 173 -12.28 -7.03 -1.55
N PRO A 174 -12.61 -5.73 -1.61
CA PRO A 174 -11.63 -4.66 -1.69
C PRO A 174 -10.63 -4.68 -0.54
N MET A 175 -9.44 -4.16 -0.82
CA MET A 175 -8.39 -3.95 0.16
C MET A 175 -8.11 -2.46 0.29
N VAL A 176 -8.04 -1.97 1.53
CA VAL A 176 -7.59 -0.62 1.85
C VAL A 176 -6.30 -0.71 2.61
N ILE A 177 -5.31 0.06 2.20
CA ILE A 177 -3.97 0.03 2.80
C ILE A 177 -3.61 1.43 3.22
N ASN A 178 -3.68 1.66 4.53
CA ASN A 178 -3.37 2.94 5.15
C ASN A 178 -1.89 3.00 5.54
N LEU A 179 -1.18 4.01 5.05
CA LEU A 179 0.25 4.23 5.25
C LEU A 179 0.44 5.52 6.04
N THR A 180 0.71 5.41 7.34
CA THR A 180 0.64 6.53 8.30
C THR A 180 1.62 6.36 9.45
N ASP A 181 1.98 7.45 10.11
CA ASP A 181 2.69 7.42 11.40
C ASP A 181 1.78 7.66 12.61
N GLY A 182 0.47 7.77 12.39
CA GLY A 182 -0.51 7.21 13.31
C GLY A 182 -1.17 8.15 14.32
N GLU A 183 -1.05 9.49 14.21
CA GLU A 183 -1.75 10.42 15.12
C GLU A 183 -2.86 11.21 14.40
N PRO A 184 -4.14 10.78 14.46
CA PRO A 184 -5.26 11.50 13.88
C PRO A 184 -5.45 12.88 14.50
N THR A 185 -5.78 13.86 13.67
CA THR A 185 -6.03 15.26 14.09
C THR A 185 -7.49 15.69 13.94
N ASP A 186 -8.35 14.82 13.41
CA ASP A 186 -9.75 15.11 13.11
C ASP A 186 -10.76 14.30 13.97
N GLY A 187 -10.28 13.65 15.03
CA GLY A 187 -11.12 12.91 15.98
C GLY A 187 -10.68 11.45 16.15
N ASP A 188 -11.60 10.64 16.70
CA ASP A 188 -11.41 9.18 16.83
C ASP A 188 -11.74 8.49 15.49
N PRO A 189 -10.74 7.85 14.83
CA PRO A 189 -10.95 7.18 13.55
C PRO A 189 -11.56 5.77 13.68
N GLU A 190 -11.61 5.16 14.88
CA GLU A 190 -12.06 3.77 15.04
C GLU A 190 -13.48 3.52 14.49
N PRO A 191 -14.50 4.39 14.73
CA PRO A 191 -15.83 4.21 14.17
C PRO A 191 -15.87 4.25 12.64
N TYR A 192 -15.02 5.08 12.01
CA TYR A 192 -14.94 5.21 10.55
C TYR A 192 -14.22 4.01 9.94
N ALA A 193 -13.17 3.51 10.60
CA ALA A 193 -12.51 2.27 10.22
C ALA A 193 -13.47 1.06 10.30
N ASP A 194 -14.33 1.01 11.32
CA ASP A 194 -15.33 -0.05 11.46
C ASP A 194 -16.41 0.03 10.37
N GLN A 195 -16.90 1.23 10.04
CA GLN A 195 -17.79 1.42 8.89
C GLN A 195 -17.16 0.94 7.59
N LEU A 196 -15.89 1.31 7.35
CA LEU A 196 -15.14 0.91 6.16
C LEU A 196 -14.97 -0.62 6.07
N LYS A 197 -14.58 -1.28 7.17
CA LYS A 197 -14.45 -2.75 7.23
C LYS A 197 -15.77 -3.50 7.07
N ASN A 198 -16.91 -2.85 7.31
CA ASN A 198 -18.23 -3.47 7.14
C ASN A 198 -18.71 -3.47 5.68
N LEU A 199 -18.03 -2.75 4.77
CA LEU A 199 -18.26 -2.91 3.34
C LEU A 199 -17.92 -4.35 2.91
N SER A 200 -18.72 -4.93 2.02
CA SER A 200 -18.55 -6.32 1.62
C SER A 200 -18.96 -6.58 0.18
N THR A 201 -18.31 -7.58 -0.41
CA THR A 201 -18.75 -8.27 -1.63
C THR A 201 -19.42 -9.58 -1.23
N SER A 202 -19.93 -10.35 -2.19
CA SER A 202 -20.45 -11.69 -1.94
C SER A 202 -19.38 -12.67 -1.45
N ASP A 203 -18.09 -12.31 -1.57
CA ASP A 203 -16.98 -13.10 -1.06
C ASP A 203 -16.39 -12.57 0.25
N GLY A 204 -17.05 -11.63 0.93
CA GLY A 204 -16.70 -11.23 2.30
C GLY A 204 -16.42 -9.76 2.45
N ASN A 205 -15.94 -9.40 3.64
CA ASN A 205 -15.76 -8.01 4.04
C ASN A 205 -14.45 -7.43 3.52
N LEU A 206 -14.44 -6.11 3.35
CA LEU A 206 -13.26 -5.32 3.05
C LEU A 206 -12.14 -5.61 4.04
N LEU A 207 -10.92 -5.64 3.53
CA LEU A 207 -9.71 -5.81 4.34
C LEU A 207 -9.00 -4.47 4.49
N LEU A 208 -9.10 -3.88 5.68
CA LEU A 208 -8.35 -2.70 6.09
C LEU A 208 -7.02 -3.13 6.69
N PHE A 209 -5.94 -2.73 6.03
CA PHE A 209 -4.59 -2.86 6.51
C PHE A 209 -4.04 -1.51 6.99
N ASN A 210 -3.35 -1.50 8.13
CA ASN A 210 -2.61 -0.33 8.60
C ASN A 210 -1.10 -0.62 8.65
N CYS A 211 -0.31 0.26 8.03
CA CYS A 211 1.14 0.25 8.09
C CYS A 211 1.60 1.46 8.92
N HIS A 212 2.06 1.19 10.13
CA HIS A 212 2.60 2.20 11.03
C HIS A 212 4.07 2.50 10.73
N LEU A 213 4.37 3.74 10.36
CA LEU A 213 5.71 4.24 10.04
C LEU A 213 6.26 5.06 11.22
N SER A 214 6.93 4.40 12.17
CA SER A 214 7.45 5.09 13.36
C SER A 214 8.89 5.56 13.19
N GLY A 215 9.30 6.54 13.99
CA GLY A 215 10.71 6.93 14.14
C GLY A 215 11.51 6.02 15.08
N HIS A 216 10.85 5.08 15.77
CA HIS A 216 11.46 4.21 16.76
C HIS A 216 12.42 3.20 16.12
N THR A 217 13.61 3.02 16.71
CA THR A 217 14.52 1.91 16.38
C THR A 217 14.01 0.61 17.01
N ALA A 218 12.89 0.12 16.50
CA ALA A 218 12.32 -1.17 16.89
C ALA A 218 12.27 -2.10 15.69
N ASP A 219 12.41 -3.39 15.95
CA ASP A 219 12.36 -4.41 14.89
C ASP A 219 11.00 -4.35 14.18
N PRO A 220 10.98 -4.51 12.84
CA PRO A 220 9.73 -4.54 12.10
C PRO A 220 8.81 -5.66 12.59
N VAL A 221 7.55 -5.34 12.84
CA VAL A 221 6.53 -6.32 13.22
C VAL A 221 5.53 -6.45 12.07
N PHE A 222 5.28 -7.68 11.62
CA PHE A 222 4.26 -7.98 10.62
C PHE A 222 3.22 -8.90 11.21
N LEU A 223 1.97 -8.64 10.84
CA LEU A 223 0.85 -9.50 11.15
C LEU A 223 0.79 -9.88 12.64
N PRO A 224 0.86 -8.90 13.57
CA PRO A 224 0.80 -9.17 15.00
C PRO A 224 -0.53 -9.83 15.37
N THR A 225 -0.53 -10.61 16.45
CA THR A 225 -1.73 -11.24 17.02
C THR A 225 -2.27 -10.49 18.23
N SER A 226 -1.51 -9.53 18.76
CA SER A 226 -1.92 -8.74 19.92
C SER A 226 -1.28 -7.36 19.94
N GLU A 227 -1.97 -6.40 20.55
CA GLU A 227 -1.47 -5.04 20.79
C GLU A 227 -0.16 -5.02 21.58
N GLY A 228 0.08 -6.00 22.47
CA GLY A 228 1.30 -6.09 23.27
C GLY A 228 2.58 -6.33 22.46
N GLN A 229 2.47 -6.69 21.18
CA GLN A 229 3.61 -6.82 20.27
C GLN A 229 4.01 -5.48 19.63
N LEU A 230 3.23 -4.42 19.84
CA LEU A 230 3.48 -3.10 19.27
C LEU A 230 4.03 -2.17 20.35
N PRO A 231 5.08 -1.39 20.04
CA PRO A 231 5.84 -0.67 21.06
C PRO A 231 5.18 0.62 21.52
N ASP A 232 4.27 1.20 20.73
CA ASP A 232 3.63 2.48 21.01
C ASP A 232 2.11 2.43 20.86
N ASP A 233 1.44 3.43 21.44
CA ASP A 233 -0.03 3.47 21.50
C ASP A 233 -0.66 3.79 20.13
N LEU A 234 0.04 4.52 19.26
CA LEU A 234 -0.39 4.78 17.88
C LEU A 234 -0.45 3.47 17.08
N GLY A 235 0.58 2.61 17.20
CA GLY A 235 0.58 1.28 16.62
C GLY A 235 -0.56 0.42 17.15
N LYS A 236 -0.83 0.46 18.46
CA LYS A 236 -1.96 -0.28 19.06
C LYS A 236 -3.32 0.20 18.56
N ALA A 237 -3.52 1.51 18.38
CA ALA A 237 -4.74 2.05 17.78
C ALA A 237 -4.91 1.57 16.33
N LEU A 238 -3.85 1.63 15.52
CA LEU A 238 -3.83 1.11 14.15
C LEU A 238 -4.10 -0.40 14.09
N PHE A 239 -3.64 -1.17 15.07
CA PHE A 239 -3.95 -2.59 15.22
C PHE A 239 -5.44 -2.85 15.44
N ARG A 240 -6.09 -2.10 16.34
CA ARG A 240 -7.54 -2.24 16.61
C ARG A 240 -8.38 -1.96 15.37
N MET A 241 -7.99 -0.93 14.62
CA MET A 241 -8.65 -0.59 13.36
C MET A 241 -8.42 -1.64 12.26
N SER A 242 -7.33 -2.40 12.31
CA SER A 242 -6.97 -3.36 11.27
C SER A 242 -7.89 -4.60 11.24
N SER A 243 -8.09 -5.12 10.02
CA SER A 243 -8.86 -6.34 9.79
C SER A 243 -8.13 -7.57 10.30
N SER A 244 -8.87 -8.58 10.76
CA SER A 244 -8.28 -9.91 10.98
C SER A 244 -7.94 -10.54 9.64
N LEU A 245 -6.74 -11.10 9.49
CA LEU A 245 -6.30 -11.65 8.22
C LEU A 245 -7.01 -12.99 7.96
N PRO A 246 -7.74 -13.14 6.83
CA PRO A 246 -8.38 -14.41 6.49
C PRO A 246 -7.36 -15.53 6.32
N ASP A 247 -7.75 -16.76 6.67
CA ASP A 247 -6.83 -17.92 6.65
C ASP A 247 -6.15 -18.16 5.32
N LYS A 248 -6.83 -17.90 4.19
CA LYS A 248 -6.23 -18.03 2.86
C LYS A 248 -5.07 -17.06 2.65
N LEU A 249 -5.25 -15.79 3.01
CA LEU A 249 -4.18 -14.78 2.89
C LEU A 249 -3.05 -15.05 3.89
N ARG A 250 -3.42 -15.52 5.09
CA ARG A 250 -2.47 -15.95 6.12
C ARG A 250 -1.58 -17.10 5.60
N GLN A 251 -2.16 -18.12 4.99
CA GLN A 251 -1.41 -19.22 4.37
C GLN A 251 -0.53 -18.75 3.21
N MET A 252 -1.03 -17.80 2.39
CA MET A 252 -0.22 -17.21 1.32
C MET A 252 0.98 -16.42 1.85
N ALA A 253 0.83 -15.72 2.99
CA ALA A 253 1.92 -15.04 3.67
C ALA A 253 3.01 -16.02 4.12
N GLU A 254 2.61 -17.13 4.76
CA GLU A 254 3.52 -18.18 5.23
C GLU A 254 4.30 -18.82 4.07
N VAL A 255 3.63 -19.10 2.94
CA VAL A 255 4.28 -19.61 1.71
C VAL A 255 5.33 -18.63 1.17
N LYS A 256 5.13 -17.33 1.38
CA LYS A 256 6.07 -16.26 1.01
C LYS A 256 7.13 -15.98 2.08
N GLY A 257 7.19 -16.79 3.14
CA GLY A 257 8.16 -16.65 4.24
C GLY A 257 7.84 -15.50 5.19
N ILE A 258 6.59 -15.04 5.24
CA ILE A 258 6.10 -14.03 6.19
C ILE A 258 5.30 -14.76 7.26
N SER A 259 5.77 -14.71 8.51
CA SER A 259 5.04 -15.32 9.63
C SER A 259 3.67 -14.67 9.77
N ALA A 260 2.64 -15.49 9.78
CA ALA A 260 1.24 -15.11 9.84
C ALA A 260 0.52 -16.12 10.77
N PRO A 261 0.73 -16.00 12.09
CA PRO A 261 0.06 -16.86 13.08
C PRO A 261 -1.47 -16.69 13.05
N LEU A 262 -2.19 -17.70 13.53
CA LEU A 262 -3.65 -17.68 13.59
C LEU A 262 -4.14 -16.47 14.41
N GLY A 263 -5.14 -15.76 13.89
CA GLY A 263 -5.69 -14.57 14.54
C GLY A 263 -4.87 -13.29 14.33
N CYS A 264 -3.85 -13.31 13.46
CA CYS A 264 -3.10 -12.11 13.13
C CYS A 264 -3.98 -11.01 12.51
N LYS A 265 -3.61 -9.76 12.78
CA LYS A 265 -4.21 -8.57 12.20
C LYS A 265 -3.41 -8.10 10.99
N ALA A 266 -4.11 -7.47 10.05
CA ALA A 266 -3.58 -6.80 8.87
C ALA A 266 -2.78 -5.54 9.24
N THR A 267 -1.73 -5.69 10.05
CA THR A 267 -0.93 -4.58 10.59
C THR A 267 0.54 -4.82 10.31
N ALA A 268 1.25 -3.75 9.96
CA ALA A 268 2.70 -3.72 9.90
C ALA A 268 3.22 -2.53 10.70
N PHE A 269 4.35 -2.71 11.38
CA PHE A 269 5.01 -1.68 12.18
C PHE A 269 6.45 -1.50 11.76
N ASN A 270 6.88 -0.25 11.61
CA ASN A 270 8.23 0.15 11.20
C ASN A 270 8.73 -0.62 9.98
N ALA A 271 7.84 -0.80 9.02
CA ALA A 271 8.16 -1.50 7.78
C ALA A 271 9.00 -0.56 6.89
N ASP A 272 10.18 -1.00 6.47
CA ASP A 272 10.91 -0.36 5.38
C ASP A 272 10.18 -0.56 4.03
N ALA A 273 10.67 0.04 2.94
CA ALA A 273 10.00 -0.10 1.63
C ALA A 273 9.86 -1.56 1.17
N VAL A 274 10.80 -2.44 1.54
CA VAL A 274 10.78 -3.87 1.18
C VAL A 274 9.72 -4.61 2.00
N SER A 275 9.60 -4.24 3.26
CA SER A 275 8.67 -4.74 4.25
C SER A 275 7.24 -4.30 3.96
N LEU A 276 7.03 -3.05 3.55
CA LEU A 276 5.76 -2.60 2.98
C LEU A 276 5.42 -3.49 1.79
N LEU A 277 6.32 -3.62 0.80
CA LEU A 277 6.06 -4.47 -0.36
C LEU A 277 5.70 -5.92 0.00
N LYS A 278 6.41 -6.51 0.96
CA LYS A 278 6.09 -7.85 1.50
C LYS A 278 4.67 -7.91 2.03
N MET A 279 4.27 -6.93 2.85
CA MET A 279 2.93 -6.83 3.40
C MET A 279 1.88 -6.55 2.32
N LEU A 280 2.15 -5.69 1.34
CA LEU A 280 1.28 -5.46 0.19
C LEU A 280 1.09 -6.76 -0.62
N SER A 281 2.14 -7.58 -0.71
CA SER A 281 2.12 -8.91 -1.34
C SER A 281 1.40 -9.99 -0.52
N VAL A 282 1.07 -9.75 0.75
CA VAL A 282 0.20 -10.65 1.54
C VAL A 282 -1.26 -10.41 1.17
N GLY A 283 -1.66 -9.15 0.99
CA GLY A 283 -2.99 -8.80 0.51
C GLY A 283 -3.21 -9.19 -0.96
N THR A 284 -2.14 -9.16 -1.76
CA THR A 284 -2.23 -9.37 -3.20
C THR A 284 -1.51 -10.63 -3.65
N VAL A 285 -2.07 -11.32 -4.65
CA VAL A 285 -1.26 -12.23 -5.45
C VAL A 285 -0.26 -11.30 -6.14
N VAL A 286 0.99 -11.23 -5.71
CA VAL A 286 2.10 -10.53 -6.43
C VAL A 286 3.26 -11.51 -6.53
N ALA A 287 3.84 -11.62 -7.73
CA ALA A 287 5.00 -12.43 -8.05
C ALA A 287 6.24 -11.53 -8.14
N GLY A 288 7.38 -12.03 -7.68
CA GLY A 288 8.56 -11.20 -7.41
C GLY A 288 9.15 -10.47 -8.62
N GLY A 289 9.47 -9.20 -8.42
CA GLY A 289 10.71 -8.55 -8.86
C GLY A 289 10.92 -8.21 -10.33
N ALA A 290 9.99 -8.50 -11.24
CA ALA A 290 10.15 -8.13 -12.66
C ALA A 290 9.53 -6.75 -12.95
N LEU A 291 10.25 -5.87 -13.66
CA LEU A 291 9.71 -4.63 -14.21
C LEU A 291 8.78 -4.90 -15.42
N PRO A 292 7.69 -4.11 -15.59
CA PRO A 292 6.82 -4.18 -16.76
C PRO A 292 7.59 -4.00 -18.07
N LYS A 293 7.22 -4.72 -19.14
CA LYS A 293 7.97 -4.75 -20.40
C LYS A 293 8.18 -3.38 -21.05
N ASN A 294 7.20 -2.49 -21.00
CA ASN A 294 7.33 -1.12 -21.54
C ASN A 294 8.19 -0.19 -20.67
N LEU A 295 8.47 -0.57 -19.41
CA LEU A 295 9.22 0.22 -18.43
C LEU A 295 10.59 -0.42 -18.12
N ARG A 296 10.96 -1.47 -18.87
CA ARG A 296 12.29 -2.07 -18.84
C ARG A 296 13.31 -1.20 -19.53
#